data_AF-A0A1Q3G1T9-F1
#
_entry.id   AF-A0A1Q3G1T9-F1
#
_cell.length_a   1.000
_cell.length_b   1.000
_cell.length_c   1.000
_cell.angle_alpha   90.00
_cell.angle_beta   90.00
_cell.angle_gamma   90.00
#
_symmetry.space_group_name_H-M   'P 1'
#
loop_
_entity.id
_entity.type
_entity.pdbx_description
1 polymer ?
#
loop_
_entity_poly.entity_id
_entity_poly.type
_entity_poly.pdbx_seq_one_letter_code
_entity_poly.pdbx_strand_id
1 'polypeptide(L)'
;MFCGSAPVENCIEPDFTVRGSHEWDRELRPDERRETLFTPARFRYQNQPVKDPTVVRDDPEWPLASYWPVYVSNFMVNNWIEESDDYSLKYWYTQVSDFFAYKGFQTRMIYFHLLDTEYLRVQKKNSLIEALVYFGSEEEAERAIATCHRCQYFGHWLNVFPGRTPEHFCNERAVRLVKKSGQVAESFLENCLNPFGKVELIIRHAEGNILVQFETKEDMLKALPSQNTWKPILLNGPVRIQRFLESDVKMGIKWASESQEGFLDQRPRSKVLQYFEDGIHPIVENTWTRFDVPKISKGIKNEKRSRKMRQSLLSKRKRIKRHYEKVMKTEEYQKMSEEEKRALTEELSNKYGFNPFAPKKPRGHPNCLTPRQKQASVLKSVNWLLRQNGKPTLTKADQRKERDKALRIVRAQNKQQKI
;
A
#
# COMPACT_ATOMS: atom_id res chain seq x y z
N MET A 1 -36.49 -31.69 1.08
CA MET A 1 -36.87 -30.80 -0.03
C MET A 1 -35.70 -30.79 -1.00
N PHE A 2 -35.94 -31.25 -2.22
CA PHE A 2 -34.90 -31.61 -3.18
C PHE A 2 -34.13 -30.40 -3.70
N CYS A 3 -32.79 -30.45 -3.60
CA CYS A 3 -31.90 -29.63 -4.42
C CYS A 3 -31.96 -30.15 -5.86
N GLY A 4 -32.33 -29.28 -6.81
CA GLY A 4 -32.30 -29.60 -8.23
C GLY A 4 -30.85 -29.68 -8.71
N SER A 5 -30.44 -30.87 -9.15
CA SER A 5 -29.22 -31.08 -9.91
C SER A 5 -29.39 -30.50 -11.32
N ALA A 6 -28.50 -29.61 -11.74
CA ALA A 6 -28.36 -29.23 -13.15
C ALA A 6 -27.94 -30.46 -13.97
N PRO A 7 -28.34 -30.56 -15.25
CA PRO A 7 -27.96 -31.69 -16.10
C PRO A 7 -26.44 -31.71 -16.30
N VAL A 8 -25.86 -32.90 -16.21
CA VAL A 8 -24.47 -33.17 -16.57
C VAL A 8 -24.36 -33.08 -18.09
N GLU A 9 -24.11 -31.88 -18.60
CA GLU A 9 -23.49 -31.73 -19.90
C GLU A 9 -22.02 -32.15 -19.76
N ASN A 10 -21.59 -33.03 -20.65
CA ASN A 10 -20.21 -33.51 -20.72
C ASN A 10 -19.27 -32.34 -21.03
N CYS A 11 -18.86 -31.61 -20.00
CA CYS A 11 -17.72 -30.70 -20.06
C CYS A 11 -16.47 -31.56 -20.18
N ILE A 12 -16.02 -31.79 -21.41
CA ILE A 12 -14.66 -32.24 -21.67
C ILE A 12 -13.77 -31.10 -21.18
N GLU A 13 -13.08 -31.30 -20.05
CA GLU A 13 -12.06 -30.35 -19.60
C GLU A 13 -11.01 -30.23 -20.73
N PRO A 14 -10.71 -29.01 -21.22
CA PRO A 14 -9.72 -28.85 -22.28
C PRO A 14 -8.34 -29.27 -21.76
N ASP A 15 -7.69 -30.16 -22.53
CA ASP A 15 -6.31 -30.56 -22.30
C ASP A 15 -5.38 -29.40 -22.65
N PHE A 16 -4.89 -28.69 -21.63
CA PHE A 16 -3.96 -27.56 -21.77
C PHE A 16 -2.50 -27.98 -21.96
N THR A 17 -2.22 -29.24 -22.28
CA THR A 17 -0.88 -29.64 -22.69
C THR A 17 -0.52 -29.03 -24.05
N VAL A 18 0.79 -28.87 -24.31
CA VAL A 18 1.32 -28.41 -25.61
C VAL A 18 0.82 -29.28 -26.77
N ARG A 19 0.43 -30.53 -26.49
CA ARG A 19 -0.14 -31.46 -27.46
C ARG A 19 -1.62 -31.16 -27.73
N GLY A 20 -2.41 -30.93 -26.68
CA GLY A 20 -3.82 -30.54 -26.78
C GLY A 20 -4.02 -29.17 -27.44
N SER A 21 -3.12 -28.20 -27.21
CA SER A 21 -3.18 -26.90 -27.89
C SER A 21 -2.92 -27.00 -29.39
N HIS A 22 -2.05 -27.90 -29.83
CA HIS A 22 -1.75 -28.09 -31.25
C HIS A 22 -2.82 -28.87 -32.02
N GLU A 23 -3.59 -29.74 -31.34
CA GLU A 23 -4.75 -30.41 -31.93
C GLU A 23 -5.94 -29.44 -32.06
N TRP A 24 -6.20 -28.61 -31.04
CA TRP A 24 -7.20 -27.53 -31.11
C TRP A 24 -6.93 -26.52 -32.23
N ASP A 25 -5.66 -26.19 -32.48
CA ASP A 25 -5.24 -25.25 -33.54
C ASP A 25 -5.47 -25.77 -34.98
N ARG A 26 -5.64 -27.09 -35.16
CA ARG A 26 -5.83 -27.71 -36.48
C ARG A 26 -7.29 -27.81 -36.89
N GLU A 27 -8.21 -27.91 -35.94
CA GLU A 27 -9.63 -28.13 -36.23
C GLU A 27 -10.40 -26.86 -36.56
N LEU A 28 -9.93 -25.70 -36.10
CA LEU A 28 -10.60 -24.42 -36.36
C LEU A 28 -10.19 -23.80 -37.70
N ARG A 29 -11.18 -23.48 -38.54
CA ARG A 29 -10.98 -22.69 -39.77
C ARG A 29 -10.43 -21.31 -39.43
N PRO A 30 -9.65 -20.65 -40.31
CA PRO A 30 -9.10 -19.31 -40.04
C PRO A 30 -10.14 -18.26 -39.62
N ASP A 31 -11.38 -18.43 -40.07
CA ASP A 31 -12.51 -17.54 -39.77
C ASP A 31 -13.07 -17.80 -38.37
N GLU A 32 -13.17 -19.07 -37.98
CA GLU A 32 -13.56 -19.50 -36.64
C GLU A 32 -12.51 -19.12 -35.59
N ARG A 33 -11.21 -19.13 -35.95
CA ARG A 33 -10.14 -18.62 -35.08
C ARG A 33 -10.30 -17.14 -34.75
N ARG A 34 -10.86 -16.33 -35.67
CA ARG A 34 -11.13 -14.91 -35.42
C ARG A 34 -12.33 -14.70 -34.51
N GLU A 35 -13.30 -15.61 -34.50
CA GLU A 35 -14.47 -15.49 -33.64
C GLU A 35 -14.26 -16.11 -32.25
N THR A 36 -13.56 -17.24 -32.14
CA THR A 36 -13.41 -18.00 -30.89
C THR A 36 -12.28 -17.52 -29.99
N LEU A 37 -11.17 -17.02 -30.54
CA LEU A 37 -10.05 -16.55 -29.70
C LEU A 37 -10.29 -15.15 -29.18
N PHE A 38 -10.92 -14.29 -29.96
CA PHE A 38 -11.29 -12.95 -29.57
C PHE A 38 -12.40 -12.51 -30.52
N THR A 39 -13.66 -12.62 -30.10
CA THR A 39 -14.60 -11.59 -30.52
C THR A 39 -14.23 -10.36 -29.67
N PRO A 40 -13.44 -9.38 -30.14
CA PRO A 40 -13.60 -8.06 -29.56
C PRO A 40 -15.06 -7.78 -29.83
N ALA A 41 -15.88 -7.73 -28.78
CA ALA A 41 -17.18 -7.12 -28.91
C ALA A 41 -16.91 -5.84 -29.69
N ARG A 42 -17.60 -5.67 -30.83
CA ARG A 42 -17.56 -4.44 -31.63
C ARG A 42 -18.08 -3.35 -30.71
N PHE A 43 -17.24 -2.89 -29.80
CA PHE A 43 -17.57 -1.90 -28.80
C PHE A 43 -17.54 -0.59 -29.57
N ARG A 44 -18.73 -0.18 -29.98
CA ARG A 44 -18.98 1.22 -30.25
C ARG A 44 -18.75 1.93 -28.92
N TYR A 45 -17.52 2.38 -28.68
CA TYR A 45 -17.18 3.26 -27.57
C TYR A 45 -18.00 4.53 -27.74
N GLN A 46 -19.15 4.59 -27.08
CA GLN A 46 -19.84 5.86 -26.92
C GLN A 46 -19.01 6.64 -25.89
N ASN A 47 -18.37 7.71 -26.35
CA ASN A 47 -17.63 8.66 -25.50
C ASN A 47 -18.54 9.46 -24.53
N GLN A 48 -19.78 9.01 -24.32
CA GLN A 48 -20.71 9.56 -23.36
C GLN A 48 -20.95 8.51 -22.27
N PRO A 49 -21.01 8.90 -20.98
CA PRO A 49 -21.53 8.01 -19.95
C PRO A 49 -22.90 7.54 -20.41
N VAL A 50 -23.07 6.22 -20.56
CA VAL A 50 -24.37 5.65 -20.89
C VAL A 50 -25.33 6.13 -19.80
N LYS A 51 -26.29 6.98 -20.19
CA LYS A 51 -27.36 7.41 -19.29
C LYS A 51 -28.28 6.21 -19.13
N ASP A 52 -27.89 5.25 -18.31
CA ASP A 52 -28.79 4.19 -17.91
C ASP A 52 -29.80 4.78 -16.90
N PRO A 53 -31.10 4.83 -17.23
CA PRO A 53 -32.11 5.49 -16.40
C PRO A 53 -32.47 4.75 -15.11
N THR A 54 -31.89 3.58 -14.85
CA THR A 54 -32.28 2.68 -13.73
C THR A 54 -31.38 2.76 -12.50
N VAL A 55 -30.23 3.44 -12.59
CA VAL A 55 -29.30 3.55 -11.46
C VAL A 55 -29.87 4.52 -10.45
N VAL A 56 -30.25 4.01 -9.26
CA VAL A 56 -30.53 4.84 -8.10
C VAL A 56 -29.24 5.59 -7.76
N ARG A 57 -29.15 6.83 -8.25
CA ARG A 57 -28.09 7.77 -7.93
C ARG A 57 -28.36 8.22 -6.50
N ASP A 58 -27.75 7.54 -5.54
CA ASP A 58 -27.88 7.87 -4.10
C ASP A 58 -27.52 9.34 -3.78
N ASP A 59 -26.87 10.03 -4.72
CA ASP A 59 -26.65 11.47 -4.69
C ASP A 59 -26.43 12.02 -6.11
N PRO A 60 -27.41 12.67 -6.76
CA PRO A 60 -27.23 13.25 -8.09
C PRO A 60 -26.23 14.42 -8.11
N GLU A 61 -25.87 14.99 -6.96
CA GLU A 61 -24.83 16.02 -6.84
C GLU A 61 -23.42 15.41 -6.75
N TRP A 62 -23.31 14.09 -6.57
CA TRP A 62 -22.03 13.41 -6.54
C TRP A 62 -21.40 13.37 -7.95
N PRO A 63 -20.23 14.00 -8.17
CA PRO A 63 -19.64 14.14 -9.52
C PRO A 63 -19.27 12.82 -10.17
N LEU A 64 -19.19 11.73 -9.40
CA LEU A 64 -18.85 10.39 -9.88
C LEU A 64 -20.03 9.42 -9.84
N ALA A 65 -21.25 9.92 -9.61
CA ALA A 65 -22.46 9.10 -9.61
C ALA A 65 -22.70 8.42 -10.97
N SER A 66 -22.20 8.99 -12.07
CA SER A 66 -22.30 8.43 -13.41
C SER A 66 -21.28 7.34 -13.72
N TYR A 67 -20.36 7.04 -12.80
CA TYR A 67 -19.32 6.03 -13.00
C TYR A 67 -19.48 4.87 -12.02
N TRP A 68 -18.81 3.76 -12.32
CA TRP A 68 -18.89 2.53 -11.55
C TRP A 68 -17.53 2.19 -10.93
N PRO A 69 -17.35 2.41 -9.61
CA PRO A 69 -16.08 2.16 -8.94
C PRO A 69 -15.86 0.68 -8.67
N VAL A 70 -14.64 0.24 -8.91
CA VAL A 70 -14.10 -1.07 -8.57
C VAL A 70 -12.95 -0.88 -7.60
N TYR A 71 -13.02 -1.54 -6.47
CA TYR A 71 -11.94 -1.60 -5.48
C TYR A 71 -10.83 -2.51 -5.98
N VAL A 72 -9.60 -2.01 -6.00
CA VAL A 72 -8.40 -2.76 -6.38
C VAL A 72 -7.41 -2.73 -5.23
N SER A 73 -6.85 -3.89 -4.86
CA SER A 73 -5.80 -4.02 -3.85
C SER A 73 -4.71 -4.98 -4.29
N ASN A 74 -3.58 -4.95 -3.57
CA ASN A 74 -2.38 -5.72 -3.86
C ASN A 74 -1.76 -5.38 -5.23
N PHE A 75 -2.00 -4.17 -5.73
CA PHE A 75 -1.43 -3.69 -6.99
C PHE A 75 -0.01 -3.18 -6.74
N MET A 76 0.99 -3.85 -7.30
CA MET A 76 2.39 -3.45 -7.13
C MET A 76 2.71 -2.19 -7.94
N VAL A 77 3.52 -1.29 -7.40
CA VAL A 77 4.07 -0.16 -8.15
C VAL A 77 5.59 -0.29 -8.25
N ASN A 78 6.13 -0.04 -9.44
CA ASN A 78 7.57 -0.18 -9.69
C ASN A 78 8.42 0.74 -8.81
N ASN A 79 7.93 1.97 -8.60
CA ASN A 79 8.58 2.97 -7.77
C ASN A 79 7.55 3.50 -6.77
N TRP A 80 7.82 3.26 -5.49
CA TRP A 80 7.17 4.00 -4.43
C TRP A 80 7.78 5.41 -4.38
N ILE A 81 7.00 6.42 -4.68
CA ILE A 81 7.47 7.80 -4.66
C ILE A 81 7.02 8.43 -3.32
N GLU A 82 7.96 9.07 -2.62
CA GLU A 82 7.76 9.53 -1.24
C GLU A 82 7.01 10.86 -1.16
N GLU A 83 7.03 11.63 -2.24
CA GLU A 83 6.37 12.92 -2.34
C GLU A 83 5.06 12.73 -3.11
N SER A 84 3.97 13.24 -2.55
CA SER A 84 2.70 13.41 -3.23
C SER A 84 2.80 14.59 -4.20
N ASP A 85 3.79 14.58 -5.09
CA ASP A 85 3.81 15.49 -6.21
C ASP A 85 2.87 14.93 -7.30
N ASP A 86 2.24 15.83 -8.06
CA ASP A 86 1.25 15.44 -9.08
C ASP A 86 1.86 14.49 -10.13
N TYR A 87 3.17 14.61 -10.37
CA TYR A 87 3.93 13.73 -11.25
C TYR A 87 3.92 12.26 -10.79
N SER A 88 4.01 12.00 -9.48
CA SER A 88 4.01 10.64 -8.94
C SER A 88 2.67 9.95 -9.07
N LEU A 89 1.58 10.67 -8.76
CA LEU A 89 0.22 10.16 -8.91
C LEU A 89 -0.08 9.85 -10.38
N LYS A 90 0.40 10.67 -11.31
CA LYS A 90 0.29 10.42 -12.75
C LYS A 90 1.00 9.13 -13.18
N TYR A 91 2.13 8.80 -12.57
CA TYR A 91 2.86 7.55 -12.87
C TYR A 91 2.12 6.30 -12.36
N TRP A 92 1.55 6.34 -11.16
CA TRP A 92 0.70 5.25 -10.65
C TRP A 92 -0.59 5.12 -11.44
N TYR A 93 -1.23 6.25 -11.76
CA TYR A 93 -2.39 6.30 -12.65
C TYR A 93 -2.10 5.58 -13.97
N THR A 94 -0.97 5.90 -14.62
CA THR A 94 -0.60 5.29 -15.90
C THR A 94 -0.42 3.78 -15.77
N GLN A 95 0.25 3.28 -14.72
CA GLN A 95 0.44 1.84 -14.53
C GLN A 95 -0.87 1.09 -14.32
N VAL A 96 -1.78 1.63 -13.49
CA VAL A 96 -3.08 0.99 -13.25
C VAL A 96 -3.95 1.07 -14.50
N SER A 97 -4.01 2.23 -15.16
CA SER A 97 -4.74 2.42 -16.42
C SER A 97 -4.23 1.48 -17.51
N ASP A 98 -2.91 1.36 -17.67
CA ASP A 98 -2.30 0.45 -18.65
C ASP A 98 -2.63 -1.02 -18.33
N PHE A 99 -2.61 -1.44 -17.06
CA PHE A 99 -3.01 -2.79 -16.68
C PHE A 99 -4.45 -3.12 -17.10
N PHE A 100 -5.40 -2.23 -16.82
CA PHE A 100 -6.79 -2.42 -17.22
C PHE A 100 -6.95 -2.35 -18.74
N ALA A 101 -6.21 -1.46 -19.41
CA ALA A 101 -6.23 -1.37 -20.87
C ALA A 101 -5.69 -2.65 -21.54
N TYR A 102 -4.63 -3.25 -20.99
CA TYR A 102 -4.14 -4.58 -21.40
C TYR A 102 -5.19 -5.67 -21.23
N LYS A 103 -6.12 -5.51 -20.28
CA LYS A 103 -7.25 -6.42 -20.07
C LYS A 103 -8.48 -6.04 -20.91
N GLY A 104 -8.38 -5.00 -21.73
CA GLY A 104 -9.45 -4.52 -22.62
C GLY A 104 -10.45 -3.57 -21.97
N PHE A 105 -10.13 -2.97 -20.82
CA PHE A 105 -11.03 -2.08 -20.08
C PHE A 105 -10.56 -0.63 -20.09
N GLN A 106 -11.49 0.31 -20.29
CA GLN A 106 -11.19 1.73 -20.34
C GLN A 106 -11.46 2.40 -18.99
N THR A 107 -10.40 2.69 -18.24
CA THR A 107 -10.51 3.42 -16.96
C THR A 107 -10.88 4.88 -17.18
N ARG A 108 -11.89 5.38 -16.45
CA ARG A 108 -12.32 6.79 -16.45
C ARG A 108 -11.62 7.63 -15.39
N MET A 109 -11.42 7.08 -14.20
CA MET A 109 -10.77 7.80 -13.10
C MET A 109 -10.17 6.79 -12.11
N ILE A 110 -9.12 7.17 -11.40
CA ILE A 110 -8.48 6.33 -10.39
C ILE A 110 -8.22 7.17 -9.15
N TYR A 111 -8.83 6.76 -8.03
CA TYR A 111 -8.60 7.34 -6.72
C TYR A 111 -7.70 6.44 -5.88
N PHE A 112 -6.56 6.95 -5.43
CA PHE A 112 -5.65 6.26 -4.51
C PHE A 112 -5.92 6.67 -3.06
N HIS A 113 -6.17 5.69 -2.18
CA HIS A 113 -6.44 5.99 -0.78
C HIS A 113 -5.15 6.12 0.03
N LEU A 114 -4.66 7.36 0.16
CA LEU A 114 -3.38 7.66 0.84
C LEU A 114 -3.56 8.30 2.23
N LEU A 115 -4.80 8.52 2.68
CA LEU A 115 -5.09 9.24 3.93
C LEU A 115 -4.92 8.36 5.18
N ASP A 116 -4.96 7.04 5.04
CA ASP A 116 -4.70 6.12 6.15
C ASP A 116 -3.19 6.00 6.42
N THR A 117 -2.68 6.85 7.32
CA THR A 117 -1.25 6.90 7.65
C THR A 117 -0.70 5.61 8.28
N GLU A 118 -1.54 4.78 8.91
CA GLU A 118 -1.07 3.53 9.52
C GLU A 118 -0.83 2.49 8.44
N TYR A 119 -1.80 2.32 7.55
CA TYR A 119 -1.70 1.35 6.46
C TYR A 119 -0.79 1.82 5.31
N LEU A 120 -0.67 3.13 5.09
CA LEU A 120 0.26 3.70 4.11
C LEU A 120 1.71 3.24 4.36
N ARG A 121 2.11 3.01 5.61
CA ARG A 121 3.44 2.45 5.94
C ARG A 121 3.62 1.04 5.40
N VAL A 122 2.57 0.24 5.45
CA VAL A 122 2.56 -1.13 4.94
C VAL A 122 2.59 -1.11 3.42
N GLN A 123 1.72 -0.32 2.79
CA GLN A 123 1.71 -0.09 1.36
C GLN A 123 3.09 0.33 0.85
N LYS A 124 3.70 1.34 1.50
CA LYS A 124 5.05 1.83 1.17
C LYS A 124 6.12 0.77 1.23
N LYS A 125 6.10 -0.04 2.29
CA LYS A 125 7.14 -1.05 2.48
C LYS A 125 7.04 -2.18 1.46
N ASN A 126 5.82 -2.56 1.07
CA ASN A 126 5.58 -3.63 0.11
C ASN A 126 5.48 -3.12 -1.33
N SER A 127 5.49 -1.79 -1.53
CA SER A 127 5.21 -1.15 -2.83
C SER A 127 3.87 -1.59 -3.43
N LEU A 128 2.84 -1.72 -2.58
CA LEU A 128 1.50 -2.14 -2.96
C LEU A 128 0.53 -1.00 -2.71
N ILE A 129 -0.34 -0.69 -3.67
CA ILE A 129 -1.35 0.35 -3.55
C ILE A 129 -2.76 -0.25 -3.50
N GLU A 130 -3.69 0.56 -2.99
CA GLU A 130 -5.13 0.30 -3.05
C GLU A 130 -5.81 1.50 -3.71
N ALA A 131 -6.78 1.22 -4.56
CA ALA A 131 -7.44 2.24 -5.37
C ALA A 131 -8.92 1.93 -5.60
N LEU A 132 -9.69 2.98 -5.93
CA LEU A 132 -10.96 2.85 -6.63
C LEU A 132 -10.73 3.21 -8.09
N VAL A 133 -11.01 2.27 -8.98
CA VAL A 133 -10.92 2.44 -10.44
C VAL A 133 -12.34 2.56 -10.98
N TYR A 134 -12.62 3.67 -11.66
CA TYR A 134 -13.96 4.00 -12.13
C TYR A 134 -14.12 3.63 -13.61
N PHE A 135 -15.20 2.92 -13.93
CA PHE A 135 -15.57 2.52 -15.29
C PHE A 135 -16.80 3.27 -15.78
N GLY A 136 -17.02 3.23 -17.11
CA GLY A 136 -18.11 3.98 -17.75
C GLY A 136 -19.50 3.37 -17.57
N SER A 137 -19.59 2.06 -17.31
CA SER A 137 -20.86 1.35 -17.10
C SER A 137 -20.72 0.24 -16.06
N GLU A 138 -21.86 -0.26 -15.57
CA GLU A 138 -21.92 -1.34 -14.59
C GLU A 138 -21.35 -2.62 -15.18
N GLU A 139 -21.75 -2.94 -16.41
CA GLU A 139 -21.34 -4.16 -17.10
C GLU A 139 -19.83 -4.16 -17.37
N GLU A 140 -19.23 -2.99 -17.65
CA GLU A 140 -17.78 -2.87 -17.77
C GLU A 140 -17.08 -3.13 -16.43
N ALA A 141 -17.61 -2.57 -15.33
CA ALA A 141 -17.08 -2.80 -13.99
C ALA A 141 -17.19 -4.27 -13.56
N GLU A 142 -18.34 -4.92 -13.80
CA GLU A 142 -18.56 -6.33 -13.50
C GLU A 142 -17.62 -7.24 -14.31
N ARG A 143 -17.48 -6.99 -15.62
CA ARG A 143 -16.51 -7.73 -16.45
C ARG A 143 -15.08 -7.51 -15.97
N ALA A 144 -14.72 -6.29 -15.57
CA ALA A 144 -13.40 -5.99 -15.02
C ALA A 144 -13.16 -6.75 -13.71
N ILE A 145 -14.15 -6.84 -12.82
CA ILE A 145 -14.08 -7.66 -11.60
C ILE A 145 -13.86 -9.13 -11.97
N ALA A 146 -14.73 -9.71 -12.81
CA ALA A 146 -14.65 -11.11 -13.18
C ALA A 146 -13.33 -11.48 -13.89
N THR A 147 -12.79 -10.58 -14.71
CA THR A 147 -11.58 -10.83 -15.50
C THR A 147 -10.29 -10.57 -14.72
N CYS A 148 -10.28 -9.55 -13.85
CA CYS A 148 -9.07 -9.07 -13.20
C CYS A 148 -8.91 -9.56 -11.75
N HIS A 149 -9.99 -10.05 -11.11
CA HIS A 149 -9.87 -10.63 -9.78
C HIS A 149 -8.94 -11.85 -9.81
N ARG A 150 -7.98 -11.89 -8.88
CA ARG A 150 -6.95 -12.94 -8.79
C ARG A 150 -6.14 -13.10 -10.08
N CYS A 151 -6.04 -12.05 -10.90
CA CYS A 151 -4.99 -11.99 -11.92
C CYS A 151 -3.63 -11.74 -11.26
N GLN A 152 -2.59 -12.34 -11.82
CA GLN A 152 -1.22 -12.11 -11.39
C GLN A 152 -0.67 -10.81 -12.00
N TYR A 153 -0.02 -9.99 -11.17
CA TYR A 153 0.64 -8.74 -11.55
C TYR A 153 1.97 -8.63 -10.79
N PHE A 154 3.11 -8.71 -11.49
CA PHE A 154 4.45 -8.75 -10.87
C PHE A 154 4.60 -9.79 -9.74
N GLY A 155 3.96 -10.96 -9.90
CA GLY A 155 3.98 -12.03 -8.88
C GLY A 155 3.03 -11.81 -7.70
N HIS A 156 2.22 -10.74 -7.72
CA HIS A 156 1.16 -10.48 -6.75
C HIS A 156 -0.21 -10.84 -7.33
N TRP A 157 -1.06 -11.45 -6.52
CA TRP A 157 -2.45 -11.73 -6.88
C TRP A 157 -3.33 -10.53 -6.56
N LEU A 158 -3.89 -9.90 -7.59
CA LEU A 158 -4.75 -8.74 -7.40
C LEU A 158 -6.06 -9.15 -6.75
N ASN A 159 -6.60 -8.31 -5.85
CA ASN A 159 -7.96 -8.46 -5.40
C ASN A 159 -8.80 -7.30 -5.93
N VAL A 160 -9.89 -7.63 -6.62
CA VAL A 160 -10.70 -6.72 -7.43
C VAL A 160 -12.15 -7.00 -7.06
N PHE A 161 -12.85 -6.00 -6.51
CA PHE A 161 -14.19 -6.15 -5.94
C PHE A 161 -15.04 -4.91 -6.24
N PRO A 162 -16.37 -4.96 -6.05
CA PRO A 162 -17.21 -3.77 -6.13
C PRO A 162 -16.72 -2.65 -5.19
N GLY A 163 -16.76 -1.40 -5.65
CA GLY A 163 -16.35 -0.23 -4.87
C GLY A 163 -17.45 0.38 -4.00
N ARG A 164 -18.73 0.08 -4.28
CA ARG A 164 -19.90 0.57 -3.53
C ARG A 164 -20.49 -0.49 -2.59
N THR A 165 -20.49 -1.74 -3.03
CA THR A 165 -21.11 -2.85 -2.28
C THR A 165 -20.05 -3.59 -1.46
N PRO A 166 -20.21 -3.72 -0.13
CA PRO A 166 -19.27 -4.47 0.70
C PRO A 166 -19.37 -5.97 0.41
N GLU A 167 -18.23 -6.57 0.09
CA GLU A 167 -18.06 -8.02 0.05
C GLU A 167 -17.59 -8.51 1.41
N HIS A 168 -17.97 -9.73 1.80
CA HIS A 168 -17.69 -10.26 3.14
C HIS A 168 -17.00 -11.60 3.08
N PHE A 169 -16.13 -11.84 4.07
CA PHE A 169 -15.52 -13.15 4.25
C PHE A 169 -16.56 -14.19 4.64
N CYS A 170 -16.39 -15.41 4.14
CA CYS A 170 -17.13 -16.58 4.62
C CYS A 170 -16.46 -17.12 5.89
N ASN A 171 -17.07 -16.86 7.05
CA ASN A 171 -16.50 -17.21 8.37
C ASN A 171 -16.21 -18.70 8.57
N GLU A 172 -16.86 -19.59 7.82
CA GLU A 172 -16.65 -21.05 7.93
C GLU A 172 -15.32 -21.51 7.35
N ARG A 173 -14.75 -20.73 6.42
CA ARG A 173 -13.54 -21.04 5.66
C ARG A 173 -12.53 -19.89 5.67
N ALA A 174 -12.73 -18.92 6.55
CA ALA A 174 -11.86 -17.76 6.70
C ALA A 174 -11.30 -17.62 8.12
N VAL A 175 -10.05 -17.16 8.20
CA VAL A 175 -9.37 -16.88 9.46
C VAL A 175 -8.60 -15.57 9.41
N ARG A 176 -8.40 -15.02 10.60
CA ARG A 176 -7.41 -13.99 10.86
C ARG A 176 -6.11 -14.62 11.34
N LEU A 177 -5.03 -14.38 10.62
CA LEU A 177 -3.67 -14.73 11.01
C LEU A 177 -3.01 -13.52 11.68
N VAL A 178 -2.69 -13.67 12.97
CA VAL A 178 -1.97 -12.64 13.74
C VAL A 178 -0.53 -13.07 13.93
N LYS A 179 0.42 -12.21 13.51
CA LYS A 179 1.85 -12.51 13.67
C LYS A 179 2.37 -12.14 15.04
N LYS A 180 3.23 -12.99 15.60
CA LYS A 180 4.01 -12.64 16.81
C LYS A 180 5.10 -11.59 16.54
N SER A 181 5.74 -11.60 15.36
CA SER A 181 6.75 -10.57 14.99
C SER A 181 7.11 -10.51 13.50
N GLY A 182 7.33 -9.30 12.98
CA GLY A 182 7.78 -9.03 11.61
C GLY A 182 6.64 -8.86 10.59
N GLN A 183 6.98 -8.51 9.36
CA GLN A 183 6.00 -8.34 8.27
C GLN A 183 6.41 -9.22 7.09
N VAL A 184 5.41 -9.78 6.41
CA VAL A 184 5.55 -10.71 5.29
C VAL A 184 4.50 -10.32 4.26
N ALA A 185 4.86 -10.30 2.98
CA ALA A 185 3.92 -10.01 1.89
C ALA A 185 2.85 -11.10 1.78
N GLU A 186 1.66 -10.71 1.31
CA GLU A 186 0.50 -11.57 1.11
C GLU A 186 0.87 -12.77 0.22
N SER A 187 1.52 -12.54 -0.92
CA SER A 187 1.93 -13.60 -1.85
C SER A 187 2.86 -14.64 -1.22
N PHE A 188 3.74 -14.24 -0.31
CA PHE A 188 4.59 -15.20 0.39
C PHE A 188 3.76 -16.10 1.31
N LEU A 189 2.82 -15.50 2.06
CA LEU A 189 1.97 -16.27 2.96
C LEU A 189 1.06 -17.21 2.17
N GLU A 190 0.54 -16.75 1.04
CA GLU A 190 -0.23 -17.57 0.11
C GLU A 190 0.56 -18.79 -0.38
N ASN A 191 1.81 -18.58 -0.82
CA ASN A 191 2.72 -19.67 -1.21
C ASN A 191 3.06 -20.64 -0.07
N CYS A 192 3.04 -20.19 1.19
CA CYS A 192 3.25 -21.06 2.35
C CYS A 192 2.01 -21.89 2.71
N LEU A 193 0.80 -21.40 2.40
CA LEU A 193 -0.46 -22.05 2.76
C LEU A 193 -0.96 -22.99 1.65
N ASN A 194 -0.84 -22.58 0.39
CA ASN A 194 -1.31 -23.33 -0.78
C ASN A 194 -0.85 -24.80 -0.86
N PRO A 195 0.38 -25.17 -0.46
CA PRO A 195 0.80 -26.58 -0.45
C PRO A 195 -0.01 -27.48 0.49
N PHE A 196 -0.70 -26.90 1.48
CA PHE A 196 -1.47 -27.63 2.49
C PHE A 196 -2.98 -27.46 2.35
N GLY A 197 -3.43 -26.36 1.73
CA GLY A 197 -4.84 -26.09 1.45
C GLY A 197 -4.98 -24.88 0.53
N LYS A 198 -5.90 -24.97 -0.44
CA LYS A 198 -6.06 -23.96 -1.48
C LYS A 198 -6.61 -22.65 -0.91
N VAL A 199 -5.83 -21.59 -1.04
CA VAL A 199 -6.19 -20.22 -0.64
C VAL A 199 -6.96 -19.57 -1.79
N GLU A 200 -8.18 -19.13 -1.51
CA GLU A 200 -8.99 -18.36 -2.44
C GLU A 200 -8.61 -16.88 -2.41
N LEU A 201 -8.42 -16.33 -1.20
CA LEU A 201 -8.22 -14.90 -1.00
C LEU A 201 -7.30 -14.63 0.20
N ILE A 202 -6.43 -13.65 0.04
CA ILE A 202 -5.60 -13.12 1.12
C ILE A 202 -5.60 -11.59 1.09
N ILE A 203 -5.95 -10.98 2.22
CA ILE A 203 -6.02 -9.52 2.38
C ILE A 203 -5.37 -9.13 3.69
N ARG A 204 -4.65 -8.01 3.68
CA ARG A 204 -4.20 -7.36 4.91
C ARG A 204 -5.01 -6.11 5.16
N HIS A 205 -5.53 -5.97 6.37
CA HIS A 205 -6.20 -4.73 6.79
C HIS A 205 -5.31 -3.81 7.61
N ALA A 206 -4.36 -4.38 8.36
CA ALA A 206 -3.48 -3.65 9.24
C ALA A 206 -2.12 -4.34 9.40
N GLU A 207 -1.16 -3.65 10.03
CA GLU A 207 0.14 -4.24 10.35
C GLU A 207 -0.03 -5.49 11.24
N GLY A 208 0.47 -6.63 10.76
CA GLY A 208 0.40 -7.91 11.51
C GLY A 208 -0.96 -8.60 11.52
N ASN A 209 -1.96 -8.06 10.82
CA ASN A 209 -3.31 -8.63 10.71
C ASN A 209 -3.62 -8.98 9.25
N ILE A 210 -3.59 -10.28 8.94
CA ILE A 210 -3.88 -10.82 7.61
C ILE A 210 -5.12 -11.69 7.71
N LEU A 211 -6.09 -11.46 6.83
CA LEU A 211 -7.27 -12.27 6.65
C LEU A 211 -7.03 -13.21 5.48
N VAL A 212 -7.35 -14.48 5.67
CA VAL A 212 -7.19 -15.53 4.66
C VAL A 212 -8.51 -16.27 4.53
N GLN A 213 -9.00 -16.41 3.30
CA GLN A 213 -10.11 -17.28 2.95
C GLN A 213 -9.58 -18.45 2.12
N PHE A 214 -9.95 -19.66 2.52
CA PHE A 214 -9.66 -20.87 1.79
C PHE A 214 -10.84 -21.23 0.89
N GLU A 215 -10.57 -22.00 -0.16
CA GLU A 215 -11.61 -22.48 -1.06
C GLU A 215 -12.64 -23.31 -0.27
N THR A 216 -12.17 -24.24 0.58
CA THR A 216 -13.02 -25.06 1.45
C THR A 216 -12.63 -24.95 2.92
N LYS A 217 -13.54 -25.37 3.81
CA LYS A 217 -13.25 -25.49 5.26
C LYS A 217 -12.19 -26.56 5.52
N GLU A 218 -12.17 -27.61 4.72
CA GLU A 218 -11.22 -28.71 4.79
C GLU A 218 -9.81 -28.22 4.46
N ASP A 219 -9.66 -27.38 3.43
CA ASP A 219 -8.38 -26.75 3.08
C ASP A 219 -7.85 -25.87 4.21
N MET A 220 -8.73 -25.09 4.83
CA MET A 220 -8.39 -24.32 6.02
C MET A 220 -7.88 -25.24 7.14
N LEU A 221 -8.62 -26.28 7.48
CA LEU A 221 -8.25 -27.21 8.57
C LEU A 221 -6.94 -27.95 8.30
N LYS A 222 -6.61 -28.24 7.04
CA LYS A 222 -5.32 -28.84 6.64
C LYS A 222 -4.16 -27.84 6.69
N ALA A 223 -4.40 -26.59 6.28
CA ALA A 223 -3.36 -25.58 6.17
C ALA A 223 -2.96 -24.94 7.51
N LEU A 224 -3.89 -24.76 8.44
CA LEU A 224 -3.60 -24.07 9.70
C LEU A 224 -2.61 -24.79 10.63
N PRO A 225 -2.64 -26.13 10.79
CA PRO A 225 -1.67 -26.84 11.62
C PRO A 225 -0.21 -26.70 11.17
N SER A 226 0.04 -26.40 9.88
CA SER A 226 1.40 -26.19 9.37
C SER A 226 1.98 -24.82 9.76
N GLN A 227 1.17 -23.92 10.32
CA GLN A 227 1.57 -22.55 10.62
C GLN A 227 2.15 -22.39 12.03
N ASN A 228 3.47 -22.51 12.14
CA ASN A 228 4.17 -22.32 13.42
C ASN A 228 4.42 -20.85 13.79
N THR A 229 4.34 -19.94 12.82
CA THR A 229 4.70 -18.50 13.00
C THR A 229 3.48 -17.63 13.31
N TRP A 230 2.31 -18.05 12.87
CA TRP A 230 1.08 -17.27 12.90
C TRP A 230 0.09 -17.89 13.85
N LYS A 231 -0.62 -17.07 14.63
CA LYS A 231 -1.74 -17.55 15.43
C LYS A 231 -3.02 -17.37 14.61
N PRO A 232 -3.71 -18.45 14.21
CA PRO A 232 -5.02 -18.34 13.59
C PRO A 232 -6.07 -17.98 14.64
N ILE A 233 -7.00 -17.11 14.23
CA ILE A 233 -8.15 -16.69 15.00
C ILE A 233 -9.35 -16.77 14.04
N LEU A 234 -10.37 -17.53 14.38
CA LEU A 234 -11.60 -17.60 13.59
C LEU A 234 -12.26 -16.23 13.53
N LEU A 235 -12.90 -15.93 12.40
CA LEU A 235 -13.64 -14.69 12.24
C LEU A 235 -14.97 -14.79 12.98
N ASN A 236 -15.30 -13.74 13.73
CA ASN A 236 -16.57 -13.62 14.43
C ASN A 236 -17.37 -12.49 13.78
N GLY A 237 -18.55 -12.81 13.24
CA GLY A 237 -19.42 -11.83 12.59
C GLY A 237 -18.96 -11.42 11.18
N PRO A 238 -19.70 -10.55 10.50
CA PRO A 238 -19.39 -10.12 9.14
C PRO A 238 -18.10 -9.29 9.13
N VAL A 239 -17.10 -9.75 8.37
CA VAL A 239 -15.85 -9.01 8.14
C VAL A 239 -15.79 -8.62 6.67
N ARG A 240 -15.73 -7.32 6.39
CA ARG A 240 -15.63 -6.79 5.02
C ARG A 240 -14.29 -7.16 4.38
N ILE A 241 -14.30 -7.49 3.11
CA ILE A 241 -13.12 -7.78 2.30
C ILE A 241 -12.38 -6.48 1.96
N GLN A 242 -13.08 -5.51 1.39
CA GLN A 242 -12.54 -4.20 1.05
C GLN A 242 -12.18 -3.40 2.32
N ARG A 243 -11.03 -2.72 2.31
CA ARG A 243 -10.65 -1.82 3.42
C ARG A 243 -11.51 -0.57 3.45
N PHE A 244 -11.89 -0.07 2.28
CA PHE A 244 -12.75 1.09 2.13
C PHE A 244 -13.68 0.92 0.93
N LEU A 245 -14.87 1.51 1.03
CA LEU A 245 -15.80 1.71 -0.07
C LEU A 245 -15.76 3.16 -0.53
N GLU A 246 -16.36 3.47 -1.67
CA GLU A 246 -16.53 4.86 -2.15
C GLU A 246 -17.17 5.75 -1.06
N SER A 247 -18.20 5.24 -0.36
CA SER A 247 -18.85 5.92 0.75
C SER A 247 -17.88 6.36 1.86
N ASP A 248 -16.89 5.52 2.16
CA ASP A 248 -15.93 5.73 3.25
C ASP A 248 -14.90 6.82 2.88
N VAL A 249 -14.64 7.00 1.59
CA VAL A 249 -13.61 7.91 1.07
C VAL A 249 -14.17 9.08 0.26
N LYS A 250 -15.50 9.31 0.28
CA LYS A 250 -16.15 10.44 -0.41
C LYS A 250 -15.44 11.77 -0.15
N MET A 251 -15.12 12.08 1.11
CA MET A 251 -14.42 13.32 1.46
C MET A 251 -13.00 13.39 0.88
N GLY A 252 -12.29 12.26 0.85
CA GLY A 252 -10.96 12.18 0.24
C GLY A 252 -10.99 12.37 -1.28
N ILE A 253 -12.04 11.86 -1.93
CA ILE A 253 -12.30 12.06 -3.35
C ILE A 253 -12.68 13.52 -3.65
N LYS A 254 -13.54 14.15 -2.84
CA LYS A 254 -13.86 15.59 -2.98
C LYS A 254 -12.60 16.43 -2.88
N TRP A 255 -11.79 16.18 -1.84
CA TRP A 255 -10.51 16.85 -1.66
C TRP A 255 -9.57 16.65 -2.86
N ALA A 256 -9.46 15.43 -3.41
CA ALA A 256 -8.66 15.18 -4.61
C ALA A 256 -9.21 15.94 -5.82
N SER A 257 -10.52 16.00 -5.99
CA SER A 257 -11.18 16.73 -7.09
C SER A 257 -10.94 18.23 -7.03
N GLU A 258 -10.86 18.80 -5.82
CA GLU A 258 -10.63 20.23 -5.60
C GLU A 258 -9.14 20.61 -5.63
N SER A 259 -8.24 19.71 -5.25
CA SER A 259 -6.82 20.00 -5.05
C SER A 259 -5.88 19.49 -6.15
N GLN A 260 -6.28 18.48 -6.92
CA GLN A 260 -5.46 17.88 -7.97
C GLN A 260 -5.98 18.31 -9.35
N GLU A 261 -5.16 19.05 -10.09
CA GLU A 261 -5.49 19.48 -11.43
C GLU A 261 -5.70 18.27 -12.37
N GLY A 262 -6.82 18.27 -13.09
CA GLY A 262 -7.16 17.19 -14.02
C GLY A 262 -7.55 15.86 -13.37
N PHE A 263 -7.84 15.81 -12.07
CA PHE A 263 -8.30 14.59 -11.40
C PHE A 263 -9.57 14.01 -12.05
N LEU A 264 -10.56 14.86 -12.32
CA LEU A 264 -11.81 14.46 -13.00
C LEU A 264 -11.62 14.24 -14.51
N ASP A 265 -10.55 14.79 -15.08
CA ASP A 265 -10.20 14.70 -16.50
C ASP A 265 -9.16 13.61 -16.78
N GLN A 266 -8.91 12.74 -15.79
CA GLN A 266 -8.03 11.59 -15.95
C GLN A 266 -8.49 10.75 -17.14
N ARG A 267 -7.56 10.44 -18.06
CA ARG A 267 -7.83 9.58 -19.21
C ARG A 267 -6.64 8.66 -19.47
N PRO A 268 -6.88 7.46 -20.03
CA PRO A 268 -5.80 6.63 -20.53
C PRO A 268 -4.91 7.45 -21.49
N ARG A 269 -3.65 7.07 -21.62
CA ARG A 269 -2.71 7.73 -22.54
C ARG A 269 -3.34 7.83 -23.94
N SER A 270 -3.09 8.93 -24.66
CA SER A 270 -3.74 9.18 -25.96
C SER A 270 -3.61 8.00 -26.94
N LYS A 271 -2.44 7.32 -26.95
CA LYS A 271 -2.22 6.13 -27.76
C LYS A 271 -3.10 4.94 -27.36
N VAL A 272 -3.33 4.75 -26.07
CA VAL A 272 -4.23 3.73 -25.52
C VAL A 272 -5.67 4.04 -25.86
N LEU A 273 -6.06 5.31 -25.71
CA LEU A 273 -7.39 5.78 -26.08
C LEU A 273 -7.67 5.55 -27.57
N GLN A 274 -6.71 5.86 -28.43
CA GLN A 274 -6.83 5.63 -29.87
C GLN A 274 -7.07 4.16 -30.20
N TYR A 275 -6.40 3.22 -29.53
CA TYR A 275 -6.68 1.79 -29.76
C TYR A 275 -8.14 1.43 -29.45
N PHE A 276 -8.70 1.96 -28.36
CA PHE A 276 -10.11 1.75 -28.05
C PHE A 276 -11.03 2.35 -29.11
N GLU A 277 -10.74 3.57 -29.57
CA GLU A 277 -11.50 4.23 -30.64
C GLU A 277 -11.44 3.45 -31.97
N ASP A 278 -10.29 2.85 -32.28
CA ASP A 278 -10.07 2.02 -33.45
C ASP A 278 -10.65 0.59 -33.29
N GLY A 279 -11.18 0.23 -32.12
CA GLY A 279 -11.68 -1.12 -31.81
C GLY A 279 -10.56 -2.17 -31.73
N ILE A 280 -9.31 -1.73 -31.51
CA ILE A 280 -8.11 -2.55 -31.43
C ILE A 280 -7.79 -2.82 -29.96
N HIS A 281 -7.33 -4.03 -29.65
CA HIS A 281 -6.84 -4.34 -28.32
C HIS A 281 -5.62 -3.46 -27.97
N PRO A 282 -5.63 -2.72 -26.84
CA PRO A 282 -4.56 -1.79 -26.54
C PRO A 282 -3.19 -2.45 -26.40
N ILE A 283 -2.21 -1.96 -27.16
CA ILE A 283 -0.81 -2.38 -27.01
C ILE A 283 -0.16 -1.48 -25.96
N VAL A 284 -0.05 -2.01 -24.74
CA VAL A 284 0.63 -1.36 -23.61
C VAL A 284 1.87 -2.16 -23.19
N GLU A 285 2.75 -1.51 -22.44
CA GLU A 285 3.85 -2.20 -21.79
C GLU A 285 3.28 -3.26 -20.85
N ASN A 286 3.71 -4.52 -20.95
CA ASN A 286 3.20 -5.63 -20.15
C ASN A 286 4.32 -6.32 -19.38
N THR A 287 5.34 -5.57 -18.97
CA THR A 287 6.54 -6.08 -18.28
C THR A 287 6.21 -6.86 -17.00
N TRP A 288 5.03 -6.63 -16.41
CA TRP A 288 4.51 -7.38 -15.26
C TRP A 288 4.07 -8.81 -15.54
N THR A 289 3.89 -9.19 -16.80
CA THR A 289 3.58 -10.58 -17.18
C THR A 289 4.80 -11.48 -17.12
N ARG A 290 6.01 -10.89 -17.17
CA ARG A 290 7.25 -11.61 -16.95
C ARG A 290 7.42 -11.80 -15.45
N PHE A 291 7.78 -13.00 -15.01
CA PHE A 291 8.06 -13.33 -13.60
C PHE A 291 9.25 -12.57 -12.99
N ASP A 292 9.83 -11.61 -13.73
CA ASP A 292 10.82 -10.68 -13.22
C ASP A 292 10.15 -9.70 -12.25
N VAL A 293 10.11 -10.08 -10.97
CA VAL A 293 9.66 -9.20 -9.90
C VAL A 293 10.45 -7.88 -9.99
N PRO A 294 9.79 -6.72 -10.04
CA PRO A 294 10.46 -5.43 -10.11
C PRO A 294 11.46 -5.35 -8.97
N LYS A 295 12.68 -4.92 -9.29
CA LYS A 295 13.71 -4.74 -8.26
C LYS A 295 13.20 -3.64 -7.32
N ILE A 296 12.58 -4.04 -6.19
CA ILE A 296 12.14 -3.16 -5.12
C ILE A 296 13.25 -2.14 -4.91
N SER A 297 12.92 -0.86 -5.15
CA SER A 297 13.90 0.20 -5.26
C SER A 297 14.87 0.15 -4.07
N LYS A 298 16.15 0.39 -4.34
CA LYS A 298 17.26 0.25 -3.36
C LYS A 298 17.10 1.11 -2.09
N GLY A 299 16.05 1.94 -1.98
CA GLY A 299 15.72 2.79 -0.83
C GLY A 299 15.55 2.02 0.49
N ILE A 300 14.83 0.90 0.50
CA ILE A 300 14.60 0.12 1.74
C ILE A 300 15.89 -0.59 2.20
N LYS A 301 16.73 -1.05 1.25
CA LYS A 301 18.05 -1.64 1.56
C LYS A 301 19.02 -0.58 2.11
N ASN A 302 18.94 0.66 1.60
CA ASN A 302 19.73 1.78 2.11
C ASN A 302 19.33 2.18 3.53
N GLU A 303 18.06 2.08 3.92
CA GLU A 303 17.66 2.44 5.29
C GLU A 303 18.22 1.47 6.33
N LYS A 304 18.15 0.15 6.08
CA LYS A 304 18.75 -0.87 6.97
C LYS A 304 20.28 -0.77 7.01
N ARG A 305 20.92 -0.52 5.86
CA ARG A 305 22.38 -0.32 5.78
C ARG A 305 22.82 0.96 6.50
N SER A 306 22.05 2.04 6.36
CA SER A 306 22.27 3.32 7.03
C SER A 306 22.05 3.22 8.54
N ARG A 307 21.04 2.46 9.01
CA ARG A 307 20.85 2.15 10.44
C ARG A 307 22.01 1.33 11.01
N LYS A 308 22.45 0.26 10.33
CA LYS A 308 23.62 -0.54 10.74
C LYS A 308 24.91 0.30 10.77
N MET A 309 25.13 1.12 9.74
CA MET A 309 26.28 2.03 9.68
C MET A 309 26.25 3.06 10.82
N ARG A 310 25.08 3.65 11.09
CA ARG A 310 24.90 4.59 12.21
C ARG A 310 25.11 3.93 13.57
N GLN A 311 24.64 2.71 13.78
CA GLN A 311 24.89 1.94 15.00
C GLN A 311 26.39 1.58 15.15
N SER A 312 27.06 1.18 14.07
CA SER A 312 28.49 0.92 14.05
C SER A 312 29.33 2.18 14.36
N LEU A 313 28.96 3.33 13.80
CA LEU A 313 29.60 4.60 14.11
C LEU A 313 29.39 5.03 15.58
N LEU A 314 28.19 4.79 16.12
CA LEU A 314 27.89 5.08 17.52
C LEU A 314 28.67 4.16 18.48
N SER A 315 28.80 2.87 18.18
CA SER A 315 29.59 1.95 19.00
C SER A 315 31.08 2.26 18.94
N LYS A 316 31.61 2.60 17.75
CA LYS A 316 32.99 3.08 17.57
C LYS A 316 33.25 4.35 18.39
N ARG A 317 32.36 5.35 18.34
CA ARG A 317 32.44 6.57 19.17
C ARG A 317 32.44 6.28 20.66
N LYS A 318 31.60 5.35 21.14
CA LYS A 318 31.58 4.95 22.56
C LYS A 318 32.89 4.31 23.00
N ARG A 319 33.51 3.46 22.17
CA ARG A 319 34.82 2.83 22.48
C ARG A 319 35.93 3.87 22.55
N ILE A 320 35.98 4.79 21.57
CA ILE A 320 36.97 5.89 21.55
C ILE A 320 36.81 6.77 22.79
N LYS A 321 35.58 7.17 23.13
CA LYS A 321 35.31 7.97 24.33
C LYS A 321 35.78 7.29 25.61
N ARG A 322 35.52 5.99 25.78
CA ARG A 322 35.99 5.22 26.95
C ARG A 322 37.51 5.11 27.01
N HIS A 323 38.18 4.94 25.87
CA HIS A 323 39.63 4.91 25.82
C HIS A 323 40.22 6.26 26.23
N TYR A 324 39.66 7.35 25.71
CA TYR A 324 40.01 8.71 26.10
C TYR A 324 39.82 8.93 27.60
N GLU A 325 38.65 8.60 28.16
CA GLU A 325 38.38 8.68 29.61
C GLU A 325 39.34 7.86 30.47
N LYS A 326 39.89 6.74 29.96
CA LYS A 326 40.91 5.96 30.65
C LYS A 326 42.26 6.66 30.65
N VAL A 327 42.69 7.17 29.49
CA VAL A 327 43.95 7.93 29.36
C VAL A 327 43.93 9.18 30.25
N MET A 328 42.82 9.91 30.28
CA MET A 328 42.68 11.11 31.12
C MET A 328 42.71 10.81 32.64
N LYS A 329 42.54 9.55 33.03
CA LYS A 329 42.54 9.11 34.44
C LYS A 329 43.87 8.49 34.87
N THR A 330 44.86 8.34 33.98
CA THR A 330 46.17 7.83 34.38
C THR A 330 46.92 8.87 35.21
N GLU A 331 47.74 8.41 36.15
CA GLU A 331 48.57 9.30 36.96
C GLU A 331 49.57 10.10 36.11
N GLU A 332 50.07 9.50 35.03
CA GLU A 332 50.91 10.17 34.04
C GLU A 332 50.21 11.39 33.45
N TYR A 333 48.94 11.24 33.01
CA TYR A 333 48.16 12.35 32.47
C TYR A 333 47.92 13.45 33.50
N GLN A 334 47.72 13.10 34.77
CA GLN A 334 47.52 14.08 35.84
C GLN A 334 48.79 14.88 36.14
N LYS A 335 49.97 14.28 35.93
CA LYS A 335 51.29 14.90 36.15
C LYS A 335 51.80 15.73 34.97
N MET A 336 51.19 15.59 33.79
CA MET A 336 51.54 16.38 32.60
C MET A 336 51.21 17.86 32.76
N SER A 337 52.03 18.72 32.14
CA SER A 337 51.73 20.14 31.98
C SER A 337 50.50 20.36 31.08
N GLU A 338 49.88 21.54 31.18
CA GLU A 338 48.70 21.86 30.36
C GLU A 338 49.00 21.87 28.85
N GLU A 339 50.23 22.20 28.45
CA GLU A 339 50.67 22.15 27.05
C GLU A 339 50.77 20.71 26.55
N GLU A 340 51.38 19.82 27.33
CA GLU A 340 51.47 18.39 26.99
C GLU A 340 50.09 17.73 26.95
N LYS A 341 49.18 18.10 27.87
CA LYS A 341 47.78 17.63 27.85
C LYS A 341 47.03 18.07 26.59
N ARG A 342 47.29 19.29 26.10
CA ARG A 342 46.72 19.80 24.85
C ARG A 342 47.30 19.07 23.64
N ALA A 343 48.61 18.88 23.57
CA ALA A 343 49.28 18.14 22.50
C ALA A 343 48.77 16.69 22.41
N LEU A 344 48.69 15.98 23.54
CA LEU A 344 48.16 14.61 23.59
C LEU A 344 46.68 14.56 23.19
N THR A 345 45.89 15.55 23.59
CA THR A 345 44.48 15.66 23.19
C THR A 345 44.34 15.84 21.69
N GLU A 346 45.17 16.69 21.09
CA GLU A 346 45.20 16.94 19.66
C GLU A 346 45.64 15.69 18.89
N GLU A 347 46.67 15.00 19.37
CA GLU A 347 47.12 13.72 18.81
C GLU A 347 46.00 12.67 18.84
N LEU A 348 45.33 12.49 19.98
CA LEU A 348 44.20 11.56 20.10
C LEU A 348 43.02 11.98 19.22
N SER A 349 42.75 13.28 19.11
CA SER A 349 41.70 13.82 18.23
C SER A 349 42.00 13.52 16.76
N ASN A 350 43.24 13.73 16.33
CA ASN A 350 43.70 13.46 14.96
C ASN A 350 43.69 11.97 14.66
N LYS A 351 44.17 11.13 15.59
CA LYS A 351 44.20 9.67 15.46
C LYS A 351 42.81 9.04 15.35
N TYR A 352 41.82 9.57 16.05
CA TYR A 352 40.49 8.97 16.14
C TYR A 352 39.38 9.75 15.41
N GLY A 353 39.69 10.90 14.80
CA GLY A 353 38.72 11.76 14.11
C GLY A 353 37.61 12.28 15.03
N PHE A 354 37.91 12.45 16.31
CA PHE A 354 36.95 12.82 17.36
C PHE A 354 37.60 13.79 18.34
N ASN A 355 37.22 15.06 18.29
CA ASN A 355 37.62 16.05 19.27
C ASN A 355 36.61 16.06 20.45
N PRO A 356 36.97 15.57 21.66
CA PRO A 356 36.09 15.56 22.82
C PRO A 356 35.79 16.96 23.36
N PHE A 357 36.63 17.94 23.02
CA PHE A 357 36.47 19.36 23.33
C PHE A 357 35.91 20.17 22.16
N ALA A 358 35.52 19.54 21.05
CA ALA A 358 34.78 20.24 20.01
C ALA A 358 33.60 20.94 20.69
N PRO A 359 33.48 22.28 20.56
CA PRO A 359 32.36 22.98 21.15
C PRO A 359 31.10 22.26 20.67
N LYS A 360 30.28 21.81 21.62
CA LYS A 360 28.98 21.19 21.29
C LYS A 360 28.35 22.13 20.26
N LYS A 361 28.13 21.65 19.03
CA LYS A 361 27.58 22.46 17.92
C LYS A 361 26.53 23.39 18.51
N PRO A 362 26.57 24.70 18.23
CA PRO A 362 25.74 25.69 18.91
C PRO A 362 24.30 25.17 18.97
N ARG A 363 23.75 25.15 20.19
CA ARG A 363 22.39 24.67 20.47
C ARG A 363 21.39 25.55 19.72
N GLY A 364 21.16 25.24 18.46
CA GLY A 364 20.34 26.04 17.55
C GLY A 364 20.11 25.40 16.18
N HIS A 365 20.86 24.35 15.80
CA HIS A 365 20.59 23.65 14.55
C HIS A 365 19.25 22.90 14.61
N PRO A 366 18.32 23.10 13.65
CA PRO A 366 16.94 22.56 13.70
C PRO A 366 16.87 21.04 13.93
N ASN A 367 17.86 20.31 13.40
CA ASN A 367 17.95 18.85 13.48
C ASN A 367 18.48 18.31 14.82
N CYS A 368 18.87 19.18 15.76
CA CYS A 368 19.41 18.79 17.08
C CYS A 368 18.54 19.23 18.26
N LEU A 369 17.33 19.75 18.00
CA LEU A 369 16.41 20.17 19.06
C LEU A 369 15.95 18.96 19.88
N THR A 370 16.10 19.06 21.21
CA THR A 370 15.46 18.13 22.14
C THR A 370 13.94 18.18 21.96
N PRO A 371 13.19 17.11 22.31
CA PRO A 371 11.73 17.12 22.23
C PRO A 371 11.09 18.34 22.90
N ARG A 372 11.64 18.80 24.03
CA ARG A 372 11.19 20.00 24.75
C ARG A 372 11.41 21.29 23.95
N GLN A 373 12.52 21.38 23.22
CA GLN A 373 12.81 22.53 22.35
C GLN A 373 11.97 22.52 21.07
N LYS A 374 11.69 21.33 20.50
CA LYS A 374 10.75 21.20 19.37
C LYS A 374 9.35 21.63 19.78
N GLN A 375 8.88 21.20 20.95
CA GLN A 375 7.61 21.65 21.52
C GLN A 375 7.57 23.16 21.74
N ALA A 376 8.65 23.74 22.29
CA ALA A 376 8.75 25.20 22.45
C ALA A 376 8.73 25.96 21.11
N SER A 377 9.33 25.41 20.05
CA SER A 377 9.31 25.99 18.71
C SER A 377 7.90 25.95 18.10
N VAL A 378 7.22 24.80 18.17
CA VAL A 378 5.83 24.67 17.71
C VAL A 378 4.91 25.63 18.47
N LEU A 379 5.10 25.76 19.79
CA LEU A 379 4.33 26.71 20.61
C LEU A 379 4.56 28.17 20.21
N LYS A 380 5.79 28.55 19.84
CA LYS A 380 6.07 29.88 19.30
C LYS A 380 5.34 30.11 17.97
N SER A 381 5.35 29.13 17.08
CA SER A 381 4.62 29.20 15.79
C SER A 381 3.10 29.28 15.98
N VAL A 382 2.54 28.49 16.90
CA VAL A 382 1.10 28.50 17.22
C VAL A 382 0.68 29.84 17.84
N ASN A 383 1.42 30.35 18.83
CA ASN A 383 1.11 31.65 19.43
C ASN A 383 1.29 32.81 18.45
N TRP A 384 2.23 32.71 17.50
CA TRP A 384 2.36 33.68 16.43
C TRP A 384 1.13 33.68 15.51
N LEU A 385 0.66 32.50 15.08
CA LEU A 385 -0.57 32.33 14.29
C LEU A 385 -1.82 32.85 15.00
N LEU A 386 -1.95 32.58 16.31
CA LEU A 386 -3.07 33.10 17.11
C LEU A 386 -3.08 34.63 17.14
N ARG A 387 -1.90 35.27 17.28
CA ARG A 387 -1.79 36.74 17.24
C ARG A 387 -2.17 37.33 15.88
N GLN A 388 -1.74 36.70 14.77
CA GLN A 388 -2.12 37.15 13.42
C GLN A 388 -3.64 37.13 13.20
N ASN A 389 -4.34 36.21 13.88
CA ASN A 389 -5.79 36.05 13.79
C ASN A 389 -6.57 36.79 14.90
N GLY A 390 -5.94 37.71 15.64
CA GLY A 390 -6.59 38.46 16.73
C GLY A 390 -7.02 37.60 17.93
N LYS A 391 -6.51 36.38 18.06
CA LYS A 391 -6.84 35.45 19.14
C LYS A 391 -5.84 35.55 20.30
N PRO A 392 -6.28 35.37 21.56
CA PRO A 392 -5.38 35.36 22.71
C PRO A 392 -4.37 34.22 22.61
N THR A 393 -3.11 34.48 22.97
CA THR A 393 -2.07 33.45 22.99
C THR A 393 -2.31 32.45 24.11
N LEU A 394 -1.95 31.18 23.86
CA LEU A 394 -2.08 30.11 24.85
C LEU A 394 -1.17 30.37 26.06
N THR A 395 -1.78 30.48 27.24
CA THR A 395 -1.03 30.57 28.50
C THR A 395 -0.38 29.22 28.85
N LYS A 396 0.60 29.22 29.77
CA LYS A 396 1.20 27.96 30.27
C LYS A 396 0.15 27.05 30.92
N ALA A 397 -0.91 27.62 31.49
CA ALA A 397 -2.01 26.86 32.09
C ALA A 397 -2.85 26.17 31.01
N ASP A 398 -3.19 26.87 29.92
CA ASP A 398 -3.93 26.31 28.79
C ASP A 398 -3.15 25.18 28.11
N GLN A 399 -1.84 25.36 27.95
CA GLN A 399 -0.94 24.35 27.39
C GLN A 399 -0.92 23.08 28.25
N ARG A 400 -0.91 23.22 29.57
CA ARG A 400 -0.94 22.08 30.50
C ARG A 400 -2.29 21.37 30.42
N LYS A 401 -3.38 22.13 30.34
CA LYS A 401 -4.74 21.61 30.19
C LYS A 401 -4.90 20.81 28.88
N GLU A 402 -4.44 21.33 27.76
CA GLU A 402 -4.50 20.64 26.46
C GLU A 402 -3.58 19.41 26.40
N ARG A 403 -2.38 19.47 26.99
CA ARG A 403 -1.49 18.30 27.10
C ARG A 403 -2.13 17.19 27.93
N ASP A 404 -2.71 17.54 29.08
CA ASP A 404 -3.32 16.56 29.97
C ASP A 404 -4.61 15.99 29.34
N LYS A 405 -5.34 16.78 28.54
CA LYS A 405 -6.46 16.31 27.69
C LYS A 405 -5.99 15.31 26.63
N ALA A 406 -4.91 15.61 25.89
CA ALA A 406 -4.33 14.70 24.91
C ALA A 406 -3.86 13.38 25.55
N LEU A 407 -3.22 13.45 26.73
CA LEU A 407 -2.79 12.26 27.47
C LEU A 407 -3.99 11.41 27.95
N ARG A 408 -5.11 12.01 28.33
CA ARG A 408 -6.35 11.27 28.66
C ARG A 408 -6.91 10.55 27.43
N ILE A 409 -6.92 11.18 26.26
CA ILE A 409 -7.37 10.58 25.00
C ILE A 409 -6.51 9.36 24.65
N VAL A 410 -5.18 9.51 24.68
CA VAL A 410 -4.25 8.39 24.39
C VAL A 410 -4.42 7.24 25.38
N ARG A 411 -4.64 7.54 26.67
CA ARG A 411 -4.90 6.50 27.69
C ARG A 411 -6.24 5.80 27.48
N ALA A 412 -7.28 6.52 27.07
CA ALA A 412 -8.59 5.95 26.75
C ALA A 412 -8.50 5.02 25.54
N GLN A 413 -7.81 5.44 24.47
CA GLN A 413 -7.56 4.63 23.28
C GLN A 413 -6.76 3.36 23.61
N ASN A 414 -5.70 3.47 24.41
CA ASN A 414 -4.91 2.30 24.84
C ASN A 414 -5.68 1.35 25.76
N LYS A 415 -6.70 1.83 26.50
CA LYS A 415 -7.55 0.98 27.34
C LYS A 415 -8.59 0.23 26.50
N GLN A 416 -9.13 0.87 25.46
CA GLN A 416 -10.02 0.23 24.48
C GLN A 416 -9.32 -0.83 23.64
N GLN A 417 -8.01 -0.72 23.42
CA GLN A 417 -7.21 -1.74 22.71
C GLN A 417 -6.81 -2.95 23.58
N LYS A 418 -7.07 -2.93 24.89
CA LYS A 418 -6.72 -4.01 25.83
C LYS A 418 -7.90 -4.87 26.29
N ILE A 419 -9.09 -4.56 25.79
CA ILE A 419 -10.30 -5.37 25.86
C ILE A 419 -10.45 -6.03 24.50
#